data_AF-A0AAE0YJS5-F1
#
_entry.id   AF-A0AAE0YJS5-F1
#
_cell.length_a   1.000
_cell.length_b   1.000
_cell.length_c   1.000
_cell.angle_alpha   90.00
_cell.angle_beta   90.00
_cell.angle_gamma   90.00
#
_symmetry.space_group_name_H-M   'P 1'
#
loop_
_entity.id
_entity.type
_entity.pdbx_description
1 polymer ?
#
loop_
_entity_poly.entity_id
_entity_poly.type
_entity_poly.pdbx_seq_one_letter_code
_entity_poly.pdbx_strand_id
1 'polypeptide(L)'
;MAYRFRAVLHRVLSQSAMNAESLNPKDDSRPNFVRPEGCVGIYIDALDARPDKTTVVGSQHAFMMAVMDKLLDHLRTLQLSKVKGDLETRHAGSGVILEGFRHGCVLAVTCDDEAALDRLWTLHQQKRLSALFQDILVDKATLRAVGASKMTLRAKLWEDEYLACKSELSEKSAIRLKLSTFENDLKEAQRVKTYQKSAMSAWISQARDHEAQLETHLGDFMLSVKRALPPDATSIKTVKEFATNMKMAKGLNTGVNGFDYIDKYLAALEFFKKAFIAVEADIVRPLAQIRAAVESDKQRNLKKTIINACTEMKANLKPEVDLQKIRFKDWGHKMVQREHGLFYGLISLVPMSLDRLSTIDVTTDEYLADFPDLVS
;
A
#
# COMPACT_ATOMS: atom_id res chain seq x y z
N MET A 1 -9.10 -28.86 27.52
CA MET A 1 -10.17 -29.80 27.09
C MET A 1 -11.05 -29.25 25.95
N ALA A 2 -11.41 -27.96 25.94
CA ALA A 2 -12.22 -27.34 24.87
C ALA A 2 -11.58 -27.35 23.46
N TYR A 3 -10.25 -27.38 23.36
CA TYR A 3 -9.53 -27.45 22.06
C TYR A 3 -9.72 -28.79 21.32
N ARG A 4 -9.96 -29.90 22.03
CA ARG A 4 -10.08 -31.23 21.42
C ARG A 4 -11.43 -31.48 20.73
N PHE A 5 -12.48 -30.76 21.12
CA PHE A 5 -13.82 -30.96 20.56
C PHE A 5 -14.04 -30.25 19.22
N ARG A 6 -13.29 -29.17 18.94
CA ARG A 6 -13.35 -28.43 17.65
C ARG A 6 -12.95 -29.32 16.47
N ALA A 7 -11.96 -30.20 16.66
CA ALA A 7 -11.50 -31.15 15.65
C ALA A 7 -12.52 -32.27 15.35
N VAL A 8 -13.23 -32.74 16.39
CA VAL A 8 -14.16 -33.87 16.26
C VAL A 8 -15.43 -33.48 15.50
N LEU A 9 -15.96 -32.27 15.72
CA LEU A 9 -17.16 -31.78 15.02
C LEU A 9 -16.89 -31.42 13.55
N HIS A 10 -15.70 -30.91 13.22
CA HIS A 10 -15.31 -30.66 11.82
C HIS A 10 -15.19 -31.93 10.99
N ARG A 11 -14.89 -33.09 11.61
CA ARG A 11 -14.81 -34.39 10.94
C ARG A 11 -16.17 -34.93 10.50
N VAL A 12 -17.23 -34.66 11.28
CA VAL A 12 -18.59 -35.15 10.96
C VAL A 12 -19.19 -34.40 9.77
N LEU A 13 -18.80 -33.15 9.54
CA LEU A 13 -19.30 -32.32 8.43
C LEU A 13 -18.46 -32.40 7.14
N SER A 14 -17.27 -33.02 7.19
CA SER A 14 -16.33 -33.10 6.04
C SER A 14 -16.07 -34.51 5.51
N GLN A 15 -16.74 -35.52 6.06
CA GLN A 15 -16.63 -36.93 5.61
C GLN A 15 -17.04 -37.15 4.14
N SER A 16 -17.72 -36.20 3.51
CA SER A 16 -18.09 -36.25 2.09
C SER A 16 -16.98 -35.80 1.12
N ALA A 17 -15.79 -35.42 1.61
CA ALA A 17 -14.66 -34.98 0.76
C ALA A 17 -13.30 -35.59 1.15
N MET A 18 -13.28 -36.80 1.72
CA MET A 18 -12.04 -37.52 1.98
C MET A 18 -11.52 -38.18 0.70
N ASN A 19 -10.63 -37.48 -0.02
CA ASN A 19 -9.52 -38.04 -0.81
C ASN A 19 -8.61 -36.91 -1.31
N ALA A 20 -7.69 -36.46 -0.46
CA ALA A 20 -6.43 -35.85 -0.85
C ALA A 20 -5.50 -35.87 0.38
N GLU A 21 -4.27 -36.35 0.18
CA GLU A 21 -3.26 -36.59 1.19
C GLU A 21 -2.95 -35.31 1.99
N SER A 22 -3.40 -35.29 3.25
CA SER A 22 -2.91 -34.31 4.22
C SER A 22 -1.46 -34.65 4.55
N LEU A 23 -0.52 -33.80 4.14
CA LEU A 23 0.84 -33.84 4.66
C LEU A 23 0.78 -33.59 6.18
N ASN A 24 1.08 -34.63 6.96
CA ASN A 24 1.15 -34.73 8.43
C ASN A 24 -0.17 -34.74 9.26
N PRO A 25 -0.54 -35.88 9.89
CA PRO A 25 -1.66 -35.99 10.84
C PRO A 25 -1.31 -35.52 12.27
N LYS A 26 -0.38 -34.56 12.44
CA LYS A 26 0.20 -34.24 13.76
C LYS A 26 -0.46 -33.09 14.54
N ASP A 27 -1.37 -32.31 13.94
CA ASP A 27 -2.08 -31.27 14.69
C ASP A 27 -3.54 -31.13 14.23
N ASP A 28 -4.43 -31.86 14.90
CA ASP A 28 -5.88 -31.84 14.69
C ASP A 28 -6.52 -30.45 14.87
N SER A 29 -5.78 -29.45 15.39
CA SER A 29 -6.28 -28.08 15.56
C SER A 29 -6.05 -27.17 14.35
N ARG A 30 -5.29 -27.63 13.34
CA ARG A 30 -5.02 -26.87 12.11
C ARG A 30 -6.23 -26.88 11.18
N PRO A 31 -6.75 -25.71 10.75
CA PRO A 31 -7.76 -25.64 9.70
C PRO A 31 -7.32 -26.39 8.45
N ASN A 32 -8.23 -27.15 7.84
CA ASN A 32 -7.94 -27.85 6.59
C ASN A 32 -7.75 -26.82 5.46
N PHE A 33 -6.50 -26.54 5.14
CA PHE A 33 -6.08 -25.71 4.03
C PHE A 33 -5.35 -26.60 3.03
N VAL A 34 -6.00 -26.85 1.89
CA VAL A 34 -5.37 -27.54 0.77
C VAL A 34 -4.45 -26.54 0.09
N ARG A 35 -3.18 -26.58 0.49
CA ARG A 35 -2.13 -25.66 0.05
C ARG A 35 -1.87 -25.85 -1.46
N PRO A 36 -2.06 -24.82 -2.29
CA PRO A 36 -1.58 -24.85 -3.66
C PRO A 36 -0.05 -24.89 -3.70
N GLU A 37 0.52 -25.46 -4.75
CA GLU A 37 1.97 -25.44 -4.98
C GLU A 37 2.50 -23.99 -5.00
N GLY A 38 3.64 -23.75 -4.36
CA GLY A 38 4.27 -22.44 -4.19
C GLY A 38 3.58 -21.50 -3.19
N CYS A 39 2.53 -21.96 -2.50
CA CYS A 39 1.82 -21.18 -1.49
C CYS A 39 2.14 -21.63 -0.07
N VAL A 40 1.98 -20.71 0.88
CA VAL A 40 1.93 -20.96 2.33
C VAL A 40 0.67 -20.32 2.93
N GLY A 41 0.16 -20.89 4.02
CA GLY A 41 -1.00 -20.36 4.74
C GLY A 41 -0.57 -19.54 5.96
N ILE A 42 -1.03 -18.29 6.05
CA ILE A 42 -0.99 -17.52 7.30
C ILE A 42 -2.29 -17.75 8.05
N TYR A 43 -2.21 -18.50 9.14
CA TYR A 43 -3.35 -18.89 9.95
C TYR A 43 -3.66 -17.79 10.96
N ILE A 44 -4.83 -17.15 10.81
CA ILE A 44 -5.27 -16.05 11.67
C ILE A 44 -6.37 -16.56 12.60
N ASP A 45 -6.18 -16.37 13.90
CA ASP A 45 -7.10 -16.85 14.93
C ASP A 45 -7.38 -15.74 15.94
N ALA A 46 -8.65 -15.54 16.29
CA ALA A 46 -9.04 -14.62 17.35
C ALA A 46 -8.84 -15.32 18.70
N LEU A 47 -7.76 -14.98 19.40
CA LEU A 47 -7.43 -15.54 20.71
C LEU A 47 -8.38 -15.04 21.80
N ASP A 48 -8.75 -13.76 21.72
CA ASP A 48 -9.60 -13.10 22.69
C ASP A 48 -10.44 -12.04 21.97
N ALA A 49 -11.69 -11.90 22.38
CA ALA A 49 -12.56 -10.82 21.94
C ALA A 49 -13.51 -10.43 23.07
N ARG A 50 -13.83 -9.14 23.13
CA ARG A 50 -14.82 -8.60 24.08
C ARG A 50 -16.06 -8.19 23.31
N PRO A 51 -17.26 -8.65 23.70
CA PRO A 51 -18.48 -8.22 23.03
C PRO A 51 -18.64 -6.71 23.13
N ASP A 52 -19.34 -6.13 22.16
CA ASP A 52 -19.86 -4.78 22.31
C ASP A 52 -20.98 -4.76 23.37
N LYS A 53 -21.18 -3.62 24.05
CA LYS A 53 -22.16 -3.45 25.14
C LYS A 53 -23.60 -3.77 24.73
N THR A 54 -23.87 -3.75 23.43
CA THR A 54 -25.16 -4.04 22.80
C THR A 54 -25.38 -5.53 22.54
N THR A 55 -24.34 -6.36 22.67
CA THR A 55 -24.38 -7.79 22.31
C THR A 55 -24.69 -8.65 23.53
N VAL A 56 -25.83 -9.32 23.53
CA VAL A 56 -26.17 -10.34 24.53
C VAL A 56 -25.46 -11.64 24.17
N VAL A 57 -24.60 -12.11 25.07
CA VAL A 57 -23.81 -13.33 24.86
C VAL A 57 -24.24 -14.42 25.83
N GLY A 58 -24.79 -15.52 25.32
CA GLY A 58 -25.19 -16.67 26.14
C GLY A 58 -24.01 -17.49 26.67
N SER A 59 -22.93 -17.62 25.90
CA SER A 59 -21.67 -18.21 26.36
C SER A 59 -20.46 -17.60 25.64
N GLN A 60 -19.33 -17.49 26.34
CA GLN A 60 -18.09 -16.98 25.74
C GLN A 60 -17.65 -17.84 24.55
N HIS A 61 -17.86 -19.15 24.61
CA HIS A 61 -17.53 -20.06 23.51
C HIS A 61 -18.37 -19.78 22.26
N ALA A 62 -19.69 -19.64 22.40
CA ALA A 62 -20.57 -19.33 21.28
C ALA A 62 -20.24 -17.95 20.67
N PHE A 63 -19.89 -16.97 21.50
CA PHE A 63 -19.44 -15.67 21.02
C PHE A 63 -18.13 -15.76 20.23
N MET A 64 -17.11 -16.46 20.72
CA MET A 64 -15.85 -16.61 19.99
C MET A 64 -16.03 -17.34 18.65
N MET A 65 -16.92 -18.33 18.57
CA MET A 65 -17.27 -18.98 17.30
C MET A 65 -17.92 -17.99 16.33
N ALA A 66 -18.91 -17.23 16.79
CA ALA A 66 -19.56 -16.20 15.98
C ALA A 66 -18.58 -15.10 15.52
N VAL A 67 -17.61 -14.72 16.37
CA VAL A 67 -16.54 -13.78 16.00
C VAL A 67 -15.70 -14.35 14.88
N MET A 68 -15.28 -15.61 14.96
CA MET A 68 -14.46 -16.25 13.92
C MET A 68 -15.18 -16.39 12.58
N ASP A 69 -16.47 -16.73 12.58
CA ASP A 69 -17.27 -16.84 11.37
C ASP A 69 -17.44 -15.46 10.70
N LYS A 70 -17.86 -14.46 11.48
CA LYS A 70 -17.99 -13.07 10.99
C LYS A 70 -16.66 -12.48 10.56
N LEU A 71 -15.56 -12.86 11.23
CA LEU A 71 -14.22 -12.43 10.87
C LEU A 71 -13.87 -12.96 9.48
N LEU A 72 -14.08 -14.25 9.21
CA LEU A 72 -13.82 -14.83 7.89
C LEU A 72 -14.62 -14.12 6.79
N ASP A 73 -15.92 -13.90 7.02
CA ASP A 73 -16.79 -13.21 6.07
C ASP A 73 -16.27 -11.79 5.79
N HIS A 74 -15.88 -11.06 6.84
CA HIS A 74 -15.30 -9.73 6.66
C HIS A 74 -13.97 -9.77 5.91
N LEU A 75 -13.06 -10.67 6.28
CA LEU A 75 -11.74 -10.82 5.66
C LEU A 75 -11.84 -11.13 4.16
N ARG A 76 -12.82 -11.93 3.74
CA ARG A 76 -13.10 -12.24 2.31
C ARG A 76 -13.53 -11.02 1.50
N THR A 77 -14.06 -9.98 2.13
CA THR A 77 -14.45 -8.73 1.46
C THR A 77 -13.33 -7.71 1.38
N LEU A 78 -12.19 -7.94 2.02
CA LEU A 78 -11.07 -7.01 2.01
C LEU A 78 -10.41 -6.93 0.63
N GLN A 79 -10.06 -5.72 0.21
CA GLN A 79 -9.22 -5.51 -0.96
C GLN A 79 -7.78 -5.94 -0.64
N LEU A 80 -7.31 -7.01 -1.27
CA LEU A 80 -5.99 -7.58 -0.99
C LEU A 80 -4.85 -6.61 -1.30
N SER A 81 -4.95 -5.83 -2.39
CA SER A 81 -3.99 -4.76 -2.70
C SER A 81 -3.89 -3.70 -1.59
N LYS A 82 -4.96 -3.44 -0.83
CA LYS A 82 -4.88 -2.56 0.35
C LYS A 82 -4.07 -3.19 1.47
N VAL A 83 -4.38 -4.44 1.82
CA VAL A 83 -3.65 -5.22 2.84
C VAL A 83 -2.17 -5.35 2.46
N LYS A 84 -1.89 -5.61 1.19
CA LYS A 84 -0.55 -5.62 0.60
C LYS A 84 0.17 -4.29 0.77
N GLY A 85 -0.49 -3.16 0.47
CA GLY A 85 0.09 -1.84 0.71
C GLY A 85 0.47 -1.58 2.17
N ASP A 86 -0.35 -2.06 3.11
CA ASP A 86 -0.06 -1.93 4.55
C ASP A 86 1.13 -2.83 4.97
N LEU A 87 1.28 -4.01 4.35
CA LEU A 87 2.47 -4.87 4.52
C LEU A 87 3.73 -4.21 3.95
N GLU A 88 3.66 -3.58 2.77
CA GLU A 88 4.80 -2.89 2.15
C GLU A 88 5.27 -1.70 2.99
N THR A 89 4.33 -0.89 3.49
CA THR A 89 4.63 0.26 4.36
C THR A 89 5.36 -0.15 5.65
N ARG A 90 5.19 -1.41 6.07
CA ARG A 90 5.82 -1.99 7.27
C ARG A 90 7.03 -2.88 6.95
N HIS A 91 7.53 -2.81 5.71
CA HIS A 91 8.68 -3.59 5.21
C HIS A 91 8.52 -5.11 5.34
N ALA A 92 7.28 -5.59 5.25
CA ALA A 92 6.92 -7.00 5.34
C ALA A 92 6.27 -7.56 4.07
N GLY A 93 5.92 -6.70 3.11
CA GLY A 93 5.22 -7.07 1.89
C GLY A 93 6.13 -7.49 0.72
N SER A 94 7.40 -7.10 0.72
CA SER A 94 8.26 -7.24 -0.48
C SER A 94 8.40 -8.70 -0.93
N GLY A 95 7.96 -8.97 -2.17
CA GLY A 95 7.95 -10.30 -2.79
C GLY A 95 6.82 -11.23 -2.30
N VAL A 96 5.88 -10.73 -1.51
CA VAL A 96 4.76 -11.49 -0.94
C VAL A 96 3.48 -11.16 -1.69
N ILE A 97 2.81 -12.17 -2.25
CA ILE A 97 1.58 -12.06 -3.05
C ILE A 97 0.42 -12.68 -2.27
N LEU A 98 -0.64 -11.91 -2.03
CA LEU A 98 -1.82 -12.37 -1.30
C LEU A 98 -2.82 -13.06 -2.24
N GLU A 99 -3.07 -14.36 -2.09
CA GLU A 99 -4.02 -15.13 -2.92
C GLU A 99 -5.47 -15.08 -2.39
N GLY A 100 -5.63 -14.58 -1.17
CA GLY A 100 -6.90 -14.33 -0.51
C GLY A 100 -7.18 -15.25 0.67
N PHE A 101 -8.28 -14.95 1.37
CA PHE A 101 -8.69 -15.66 2.58
C PHE A 101 -9.48 -16.92 2.24
N ARG A 102 -9.06 -18.04 2.81
CA ARG A 102 -9.68 -19.37 2.70
C ARG A 102 -10.38 -19.73 4.02
N HIS A 103 -11.12 -20.84 4.01
CA HIS A 103 -11.84 -21.33 5.19
C HIS A 103 -10.91 -21.45 6.41
N GLY A 104 -11.45 -21.11 7.59
CA GLY A 104 -10.69 -21.11 8.84
C GLY A 104 -9.76 -19.90 9.02
N CYS A 105 -10.07 -18.76 8.37
CA CYS A 105 -9.27 -17.53 8.44
C CYS A 105 -7.80 -17.73 8.03
N VAL A 106 -7.58 -18.52 6.97
CA VAL A 106 -6.24 -18.76 6.41
C VAL A 106 -6.01 -17.81 5.25
N LEU A 107 -5.06 -16.89 5.37
CA LEU A 107 -4.60 -16.08 4.24
C LEU A 107 -3.60 -16.89 3.42
N ALA A 108 -3.99 -17.29 2.22
CA ALA A 108 -3.08 -17.96 1.29
C ALA A 108 -2.12 -16.92 0.69
N VAL A 109 -0.83 -17.27 0.67
CA VAL A 109 0.24 -16.36 0.28
C VAL A 109 1.24 -17.09 -0.61
N THR A 110 1.58 -16.46 -1.73
CA THR A 110 2.66 -16.90 -2.65
C THR A 110 3.87 -15.98 -2.47
N CYS A 111 5.08 -16.50 -2.65
CA CYS A 111 6.30 -15.70 -2.62
C CYS A 111 6.97 -15.70 -4.01
N ASP A 112 7.51 -14.54 -4.40
CA ASP A 112 8.26 -14.39 -5.66
C ASP A 112 9.61 -15.12 -5.62
N ASP A 113 10.25 -15.14 -4.45
CA ASP A 113 11.55 -15.75 -4.23
C ASP A 113 11.69 -16.34 -2.82
N GLU A 114 12.73 -17.15 -2.62
CA GLU A 114 13.06 -17.75 -1.32
C GLU A 114 13.32 -16.69 -0.24
N ALA A 115 13.92 -15.55 -0.61
CA ALA A 115 14.22 -14.49 0.34
C ALA A 115 12.94 -13.85 0.92
N ALA A 116 11.88 -13.72 0.13
CA ALA A 116 10.56 -13.26 0.59
C ALA A 116 9.93 -14.25 1.56
N LEU A 117 10.02 -15.54 1.25
CA LEU A 117 9.54 -16.61 2.14
C LEU A 117 10.30 -16.62 3.47
N ASP A 118 11.64 -16.54 3.44
CA ASP A 118 12.50 -16.51 4.62
C ASP A 118 12.26 -15.26 5.49
N ARG A 119 11.99 -14.09 4.88
CA ARG A 119 11.59 -12.88 5.61
C ARG A 119 10.26 -13.09 6.34
N LEU A 120 9.27 -13.67 5.67
CA LEU A 120 7.97 -13.96 6.26
C LEU A 120 8.08 -14.97 7.42
N TRP A 121 8.88 -16.01 7.25
CA TRP A 121 9.18 -17.00 8.29
C TRP A 121 9.91 -16.38 9.49
N THR A 122 10.89 -15.53 9.25
CA THR A 122 11.60 -14.79 10.30
C THR A 122 10.66 -13.91 11.13
N LEU A 123 9.72 -13.20 10.47
CA LEU A 123 8.69 -12.42 11.17
C LEU A 123 7.81 -13.29 12.08
N HIS A 124 7.50 -14.51 11.65
CA HIS A 124 6.78 -15.48 12.46
C HIS A 124 7.59 -15.93 13.67
N GLN A 125 8.84 -16.37 13.49
CA GLN A 125 9.72 -16.80 14.57
C GLN A 125 9.95 -15.71 15.62
N GLN A 126 10.07 -14.46 15.18
CA GLN A 126 10.22 -13.29 16.06
C GLN A 126 8.91 -12.85 16.75
N LYS A 127 7.79 -13.57 16.55
CA LYS A 127 6.44 -13.21 17.04
C LYS A 127 5.92 -11.85 16.55
N ARG A 128 6.57 -11.27 15.54
CA ARG A 128 6.20 -9.96 14.95
C ARG A 128 5.06 -10.09 13.96
N LEU A 129 4.87 -11.26 13.36
CA LEU A 129 3.78 -11.53 12.42
C LEU A 129 2.39 -11.31 13.04
N SER A 130 2.19 -11.73 14.29
CA SER A 130 0.90 -11.53 14.98
C SER A 130 0.62 -10.05 15.24
N ALA A 131 1.61 -9.29 15.70
CA ALA A 131 1.48 -7.85 15.90
C ALA A 131 1.21 -7.11 14.57
N LEU A 132 1.89 -7.54 13.49
CA LEU A 132 1.68 -7.00 12.16
C LEU A 132 0.23 -7.17 11.69
N PHE A 133 -0.32 -8.38 11.75
CA PHE A 133 -1.70 -8.65 11.33
C PHE A 133 -2.74 -8.08 12.31
N GLN A 134 -2.41 -7.98 13.60
CA GLN A 134 -3.25 -7.26 14.56
C GLN A 134 -3.45 -5.81 14.11
N ASP A 135 -2.37 -5.11 13.77
CA ASP A 135 -2.46 -3.70 13.40
C ASP A 135 -3.09 -3.47 12.03
N ILE A 136 -2.93 -4.40 11.08
CA ILE A 136 -3.47 -4.28 9.72
C ILE A 136 -4.94 -4.67 9.68
N LEU A 137 -5.32 -5.76 10.35
CA LEU A 137 -6.67 -6.33 10.23
C LEU A 137 -7.63 -5.89 11.32
N VAL A 138 -7.17 -5.44 12.48
CA VAL A 138 -8.07 -5.04 13.58
C VAL A 138 -8.28 -3.54 13.58
N ASP A 139 -9.25 -3.11 12.79
CA ASP A 139 -9.73 -1.73 12.77
C ASP A 139 -11.18 -1.60 13.29
N LYS A 140 -11.68 -0.36 13.35
CA LYS A 140 -13.06 -0.09 13.78
C LYS A 140 -14.12 -0.74 12.89
N ALA A 141 -13.83 -1.01 11.62
CA ALA A 141 -14.78 -1.64 10.72
C ALA A 141 -14.87 -3.14 11.01
N THR A 142 -13.73 -3.80 11.18
CA THR A 142 -13.61 -5.21 11.54
C THR A 142 -14.25 -5.49 12.89
N LEU A 143 -13.93 -4.68 13.90
CA LEU A 143 -14.52 -4.80 15.24
C LEU A 143 -16.06 -4.70 15.22
N ARG A 144 -16.60 -3.75 14.44
CA ARG A 144 -18.05 -3.63 14.23
C ARG A 144 -18.64 -4.83 13.49
N ALA A 145 -17.97 -5.31 12.44
CA ALA A 145 -18.41 -6.46 11.66
C ALA A 145 -18.53 -7.74 12.52
N VAL A 146 -17.58 -7.95 13.43
CA VAL A 146 -17.57 -9.13 14.32
C VAL A 146 -18.39 -8.93 15.61
N GLY A 147 -18.91 -7.73 15.88
CA GLY A 147 -19.67 -7.41 17.09
C GLY A 147 -18.80 -7.37 18.37
N ALA A 148 -17.54 -6.97 18.23
CA ALA A 148 -16.59 -6.88 19.33
C ALA A 148 -16.14 -5.44 19.58
N SER A 149 -15.94 -5.08 20.85
CA SER A 149 -15.31 -3.82 21.25
C SER A 149 -13.78 -3.89 21.24
N LYS A 150 -13.23 -5.10 21.36
CA LYS A 150 -11.79 -5.40 21.28
C LYS A 150 -11.60 -6.82 20.78
N MET A 151 -10.53 -7.05 20.00
CA MET A 151 -10.14 -8.38 19.53
C MET A 151 -8.62 -8.50 19.48
N THR A 152 -8.09 -9.65 19.87
CA THR A 152 -6.67 -10.01 19.81
C THR A 152 -6.50 -11.16 18.83
N LEU A 153 -5.74 -10.94 17.78
CA LEU A 153 -5.40 -11.91 16.75
C LEU A 153 -4.06 -12.59 17.04
N ARG A 154 -3.95 -13.83 16.58
CA ARG A 154 -2.70 -14.56 16.44
C ARG A 154 -2.54 -14.96 14.99
N ALA A 155 -1.40 -14.64 14.41
CA ALA A 155 -0.97 -15.10 13.10
C ALA A 155 0.12 -16.17 13.25
N LYS A 156 -0.10 -17.34 12.64
CA LYS A 156 0.81 -18.48 12.68
C LYS A 156 1.15 -18.98 11.28
N LEU A 157 2.40 -19.39 11.08
CA LEU A 157 2.84 -20.19 9.95
C LEU A 157 3.18 -21.60 10.45
N TRP A 158 3.17 -22.57 9.55
CA TRP A 158 3.64 -23.92 9.86
C TRP A 158 4.93 -24.24 9.13
N GLU A 159 5.82 -24.93 9.84
CA GLU A 159 7.16 -25.23 9.35
C GLU A 159 7.14 -26.18 8.16
N ASP A 160 6.22 -27.14 8.14
CA ASP A 160 6.04 -28.08 7.03
C ASP A 160 5.61 -27.35 5.74
N GLU A 161 4.70 -26.39 5.82
CA GLU A 161 4.33 -25.56 4.65
C GLU A 161 5.49 -24.70 4.16
N TYR A 162 6.23 -24.11 5.10
CA TYR A 162 7.41 -23.31 4.80
C TYR A 162 8.47 -24.15 4.08
N LEU A 163 8.83 -25.32 4.59
CA LEU A 163 9.82 -26.21 3.99
C LEU A 163 9.38 -26.76 2.63
N ALA A 164 8.10 -27.10 2.48
CA ALA A 164 7.54 -27.54 1.21
C ALA A 164 7.62 -26.42 0.16
N CYS A 165 7.13 -25.22 0.49
CA CYS A 165 7.18 -24.06 -0.40
C CYS A 165 8.62 -23.67 -0.75
N LYS A 166 9.55 -23.76 0.20
CA LYS A 166 10.97 -23.49 -0.03
C LYS A 166 11.59 -24.46 -1.05
N SER A 167 11.24 -25.74 -0.96
CA SER A 167 11.68 -26.77 -1.91
C SER A 167 11.11 -26.50 -3.31
N GLU A 168 9.82 -26.21 -3.40
CA GLU A 168 9.14 -25.88 -4.66
C GLU A 168 9.71 -24.62 -5.33
N LEU A 169 10.02 -23.58 -4.55
CA LEU A 169 10.67 -22.38 -5.07
C LEU A 169 12.07 -22.66 -5.63
N SER A 170 12.78 -23.63 -5.08
CA SER A 170 14.10 -24.06 -5.55
C SER A 170 14.02 -24.86 -6.85
N GLU A 171 12.92 -25.57 -7.06
CA GLU A 171 12.67 -26.43 -8.23
C GLU A 171 12.06 -25.66 -9.43
N LYS A 172 11.57 -24.43 -9.21
CA LYS A 172 10.94 -23.62 -10.25
C LYS A 172 11.89 -23.31 -11.39
N SER A 173 11.55 -23.80 -12.58
CA SER A 173 12.15 -23.36 -13.84
C SER A 173 11.85 -21.88 -14.12
N ALA A 174 12.80 -21.16 -14.74
CA ALA A 174 12.70 -19.73 -15.07
C ALA A 174 11.68 -19.38 -16.17
N ILE A 175 10.69 -20.25 -16.42
CA ILE A 175 9.70 -20.07 -17.48
C ILE A 175 8.69 -19.00 -17.05
N ARG A 176 8.56 -17.96 -17.87
CA ARG A 176 7.53 -16.93 -17.70
C ARG A 176 6.14 -17.55 -17.88
N LEU A 177 5.29 -17.38 -16.87
CA LEU A 177 3.91 -17.83 -16.88
C LEU A 177 3.01 -16.78 -17.55
N LYS A 178 1.84 -17.21 -18.04
CA LYS A 178 0.85 -16.29 -18.60
C LYS A 178 0.12 -15.55 -17.48
N LEU A 179 -0.26 -14.29 -17.71
CA LEU A 179 -1.01 -13.51 -16.73
C LEU A 179 -2.40 -14.13 -16.49
N SER A 180 -3.01 -14.63 -17.56
CA SER A 180 -4.30 -15.35 -17.53
C SER A 180 -4.30 -16.64 -16.69
N THR A 181 -3.13 -17.18 -16.34
CA THR A 181 -3.02 -18.32 -15.41
C THR A 181 -3.42 -17.95 -13.98
N PHE A 182 -3.33 -16.67 -13.63
CA PHE A 182 -3.59 -16.17 -12.28
C PHE A 182 -4.69 -15.11 -12.29
N GLU A 183 -5.90 -15.51 -11.93
CA GLU A 183 -7.09 -14.65 -11.96
C GLU A 183 -6.90 -13.34 -11.16
N ASN A 184 -6.25 -13.41 -10.00
CA ASN A 184 -5.99 -12.23 -9.16
C ASN A 184 -5.04 -11.24 -9.85
N ASP A 185 -3.95 -11.73 -10.45
CA ASP A 185 -2.97 -10.91 -11.14
C ASP A 185 -3.59 -10.23 -12.36
N LEU A 186 -4.40 -10.97 -13.13
CA LEU A 186 -5.14 -10.42 -14.26
C LEU A 186 -6.11 -9.31 -13.81
N LYS A 187 -6.86 -9.54 -12.71
CA LYS A 187 -7.77 -8.53 -12.13
C LYS A 187 -7.03 -7.28 -11.69
N GLU A 188 -5.89 -7.42 -11.00
CA GLU A 188 -5.10 -6.26 -10.57
C GLU A 188 -4.50 -5.51 -11.78
N ALA A 189 -4.01 -6.22 -12.79
CA ALA A 189 -3.52 -5.59 -14.02
C ALA A 189 -4.63 -4.83 -14.79
N GLN A 190 -5.83 -5.41 -14.88
CA GLN A 190 -7.00 -4.75 -15.47
C GLN A 190 -7.44 -3.52 -14.66
N ARG A 191 -7.36 -3.59 -13.32
CA ARG A 191 -7.64 -2.45 -12.44
C ARG A 191 -6.67 -1.30 -12.71
N VAL A 192 -5.37 -1.59 -12.77
CA VAL A 192 -4.34 -0.59 -13.11
C VAL A 192 -4.62 0.03 -14.47
N LYS A 193 -4.88 -0.79 -15.49
CA LYS A 193 -5.21 -0.33 -16.85
C LYS A 193 -6.44 0.58 -16.86
N THR A 194 -7.48 0.21 -16.12
CA THR A 194 -8.73 0.99 -16.04
C THR A 194 -8.48 2.35 -15.38
N TYR A 195 -7.75 2.37 -14.27
CA TYR A 195 -7.41 3.61 -13.58
C TYR A 195 -6.52 4.51 -14.44
N GLN A 196 -5.49 3.95 -15.06
CA GLN A 196 -4.57 4.67 -15.93
C GLN A 196 -5.33 5.36 -17.08
N LYS A 197 -6.22 4.64 -17.77
CA LYS A 197 -7.00 5.23 -18.87
C LYS A 197 -8.05 6.26 -18.42
N SER A 198 -8.68 6.05 -17.26
CA SER A 198 -9.83 6.88 -16.84
C SER A 198 -9.46 8.08 -15.99
N ALA A 199 -8.42 7.99 -15.16
CA ALA A 199 -8.11 8.99 -14.14
C ALA A 199 -6.75 9.69 -14.32
N MET A 200 -5.72 9.01 -14.84
CA MET A 200 -4.38 9.62 -14.94
C MET A 200 -4.34 10.84 -15.86
N SER A 201 -5.06 10.81 -16.98
CA SER A 201 -5.16 11.95 -17.89
C SER A 201 -5.73 13.20 -17.21
N ALA A 202 -6.75 13.02 -16.36
CA ALA A 202 -7.34 14.12 -15.58
C ALA A 202 -6.36 14.67 -14.52
N TRP A 203 -5.63 13.79 -13.82
CA TRP A 203 -4.58 14.21 -12.89
C TRP A 203 -3.47 14.98 -13.59
N ILE A 204 -2.98 14.49 -14.74
CA ILE A 204 -1.91 15.14 -15.49
C ILE A 204 -2.37 16.49 -16.05
N SER A 205 -3.60 16.60 -16.55
CA SER A 205 -4.14 17.88 -17.04
C SER A 205 -4.18 18.92 -15.93
N GLN A 206 -4.75 18.59 -14.78
CA GLN A 206 -4.80 19.51 -13.64
C GLN A 206 -3.39 19.83 -13.08
N ALA A 207 -2.48 18.86 -13.09
CA ALA A 207 -1.10 19.07 -12.69
C ALA A 207 -0.38 20.08 -13.62
N ARG A 208 -0.61 19.99 -14.94
CA ARG A 208 -0.11 20.97 -15.92
C ARG A 208 -0.69 22.36 -15.69
N ASP A 209 -1.98 22.46 -15.37
CA ASP A 209 -2.61 23.74 -15.05
C ASP A 209 -1.97 24.38 -13.80
N HIS A 210 -1.71 23.58 -12.76
CA HIS A 210 -1.03 24.05 -11.55
C HIS A 210 0.42 24.50 -11.81
N GLU A 211 1.19 23.75 -12.62
CA GLU A 211 2.53 24.15 -13.01
C GLU A 211 2.52 25.44 -13.83
N ALA A 212 1.66 25.52 -14.85
CA ALA A 212 1.55 26.70 -15.72
C ALA A 212 1.12 27.95 -14.93
N GLN A 213 0.21 27.80 -13.97
CA GLN A 213 -0.18 28.90 -13.07
C GLN A 213 0.99 29.36 -12.19
N LEU A 214 1.77 28.42 -11.63
CA LEU A 214 2.95 28.77 -10.84
C LEU A 214 4.00 29.46 -11.71
N GLU A 215 4.25 28.96 -12.91
CA GLU A 215 5.23 29.51 -13.84
C GLU A 215 4.86 30.94 -14.27
N THR A 216 3.61 31.14 -14.70
CA THR A 216 3.11 32.44 -15.16
C THR A 216 3.19 33.51 -14.07
N HIS A 217 3.00 33.11 -12.80
CA HIS A 217 2.98 34.01 -11.66
C HIS A 217 4.19 33.84 -10.73
N LEU A 218 5.29 33.28 -11.22
CA LEU A 218 6.45 32.93 -10.40
C LEU A 218 7.05 34.16 -9.70
N GLY A 219 7.20 35.27 -10.45
CA GLY A 219 7.73 36.52 -9.91
C GLY A 219 6.85 37.10 -8.80
N ASP A 220 5.53 37.13 -9.00
CA ASP A 220 4.57 37.62 -8.03
C ASP A 220 4.52 36.73 -6.79
N PHE A 221 4.59 35.41 -6.96
CA PHE A 221 4.72 34.44 -5.88
C PHE A 221 5.98 34.71 -5.05
N MET A 222 7.15 34.78 -5.69
CA MET A 222 8.43 34.99 -4.99
C MET A 222 8.45 36.33 -4.25
N LEU A 223 7.94 37.40 -4.87
CA LEU A 223 7.83 38.71 -4.25
C LEU A 223 6.89 38.70 -3.04
N SER A 224 5.75 38.02 -3.15
CA SER A 224 4.77 37.88 -2.06
C SER A 224 5.37 37.12 -0.88
N VAL A 225 6.11 36.04 -1.15
CA VAL A 225 6.82 35.28 -0.11
C VAL A 225 7.87 36.14 0.58
N LYS A 226 8.71 36.89 -0.16
CA LYS A 226 9.70 37.79 0.44
C LYS A 226 9.07 38.86 1.33
N ARG A 227 7.93 39.44 0.92
CA ARG A 227 7.20 40.45 1.71
C ARG A 227 6.60 39.85 2.99
N ALA A 228 6.25 38.58 2.95
CA ALA A 228 5.66 37.87 4.09
C ALA A 228 6.71 37.34 5.09
N LEU A 229 7.97 37.17 4.65
CA LEU A 229 9.06 36.71 5.51
C LEU A 229 9.81 37.85 6.19
N PRO A 230 10.50 37.58 7.32
CA PRO A 230 11.42 38.54 7.92
C PRO A 230 12.51 39.00 6.93
N PRO A 231 12.99 40.26 7.00
CA PRO A 231 13.97 40.81 6.05
C PRO A 231 15.31 40.06 5.99
N ASP A 232 15.67 39.35 7.06
CA ASP A 232 16.88 38.56 7.24
C ASP A 232 16.70 37.07 6.89
N ALA A 233 15.51 36.65 6.44
CA ALA A 233 15.23 35.28 6.06
C ALA A 233 15.99 34.89 4.78
N THR A 234 17.01 34.03 4.93
CA THR A 234 17.86 33.55 3.83
C THR A 234 17.53 32.13 3.38
N SER A 235 16.77 31.38 4.18
CA SER A 235 16.41 30.00 3.88
C SER A 235 15.08 29.62 4.50
N ILE A 236 14.37 28.68 3.86
CA ILE A 236 13.22 27.98 4.43
C ILE A 236 13.58 26.49 4.47
N LYS A 237 13.48 25.86 5.64
CA LYS A 237 13.92 24.47 5.79
C LYS A 237 12.85 23.49 5.36
N THR A 238 11.58 23.77 5.68
CA THR A 238 10.49 22.80 5.47
C THR A 238 9.22 23.42 4.89
N VAL A 239 8.37 22.60 4.27
CA VAL A 239 7.04 23.02 3.79
C VAL A 239 6.14 23.44 4.96
N LYS A 240 6.26 22.78 6.11
CA LYS A 240 5.54 23.13 7.34
C LYS A 240 5.92 24.51 7.86
N GLU A 241 7.22 24.80 7.92
CA GLU A 241 7.74 26.11 8.27
C GLU A 241 7.21 27.18 7.33
N PHE A 242 7.29 26.94 6.01
CA PHE A 242 6.74 27.83 5.00
C PHE A 242 5.26 28.13 5.25
N ALA A 243 4.42 27.09 5.33
CA ALA A 243 2.98 27.25 5.52
C ALA A 243 2.63 27.96 6.84
N THR A 244 3.39 27.71 7.91
CA THR A 244 3.19 28.38 9.21
C THR A 244 3.53 29.86 9.12
N ASN A 245 4.68 30.21 8.52
CA ASN A 245 5.09 31.60 8.34
C ASN A 245 4.09 32.37 7.48
N MET A 246 3.61 31.77 6.38
CA MET A 246 2.61 32.41 5.51
C MET A 246 1.27 32.62 6.22
N LYS A 247 0.83 31.64 7.04
CA LYS A 247 -0.39 31.76 7.83
C LYS A 247 -0.28 32.88 8.88
N MET A 248 0.85 32.99 9.57
CA MET A 248 1.10 34.06 10.54
C MET A 248 1.14 35.43 9.86
N ALA A 249 1.87 35.55 8.76
CA ALA A 249 1.98 36.79 8.00
C ALA A 249 0.60 37.26 7.48
N LYS A 250 -0.24 36.34 7.00
CA LYS A 250 -1.61 36.65 6.53
C LYS A 250 -2.51 37.18 7.65
N GLY A 251 -2.35 36.66 8.88
CA GLY A 251 -3.09 37.13 10.05
C GLY A 251 -2.67 38.51 10.56
N LEU A 252 -1.39 38.86 10.40
CA LEU A 252 -0.85 40.16 10.82
C LEU A 252 -1.03 41.26 9.75
N ASN A 253 -1.01 40.88 8.47
CA ASN A 253 -1.05 41.80 7.34
C ASN A 253 -2.37 41.67 6.56
N THR A 254 -3.50 41.81 7.26
CA THR A 254 -4.84 41.81 6.66
C THR A 254 -5.02 43.04 5.76
N GLY A 255 -4.57 42.95 4.51
CA GLY A 255 -4.60 44.05 3.54
C GLY A 255 -3.46 44.02 2.50
N VAL A 256 -2.46 43.15 2.65
CA VAL A 256 -1.37 43.01 1.67
C VAL A 256 -1.79 42.12 0.50
N ASN A 257 -1.77 42.68 -0.71
CA ASN A 257 -1.97 41.95 -1.96
C ASN A 257 -0.82 40.96 -2.21
N GLY A 258 -1.14 39.72 -2.62
CA GLY A 258 -0.15 38.69 -3.00
C GLY A 258 -0.34 37.31 -2.36
N PHE A 259 -1.14 37.20 -1.29
CA PHE A 259 -1.42 35.89 -0.66
C PHE A 259 -2.19 34.92 -1.55
N ASP A 260 -2.91 35.39 -2.57
CA ASP A 260 -3.60 34.53 -3.54
C ASP A 260 -2.62 33.58 -4.27
N TYR A 261 -1.45 34.07 -4.67
CA TYR A 261 -0.42 33.24 -5.32
C TYR A 261 0.16 32.19 -4.37
N ILE A 262 0.31 32.52 -3.08
CA ILE A 262 0.78 31.60 -2.05
C ILE A 262 -0.28 30.54 -1.77
N ASP A 263 -1.55 30.94 -1.64
CA ASP A 263 -2.68 30.04 -1.42
C ASP A 263 -2.84 29.07 -2.60
N LYS A 264 -2.71 29.56 -3.85
CA LYS A 264 -2.70 28.73 -5.07
C LYS A 264 -1.56 27.72 -5.07
N TYR A 265 -0.34 28.12 -4.69
CA TYR A 265 0.80 27.21 -4.56
C TYR A 265 0.56 26.12 -3.49
N LEU A 266 0.07 26.49 -2.32
CA LEU A 266 -0.25 25.51 -1.26
C LEU A 266 -1.38 24.56 -1.70
N ALA A 267 -2.38 25.08 -2.42
CA ALA A 267 -3.43 24.26 -3.01
C ALA A 267 -2.88 23.27 -4.05
N ALA A 268 -1.90 23.68 -4.88
CA ALA A 268 -1.21 22.79 -5.80
C ALA A 268 -0.47 21.67 -5.04
N LEU A 269 0.24 21.97 -3.95
CA LEU A 269 0.88 20.93 -3.14
C LEU A 269 -0.11 19.92 -2.55
N GLU A 270 -1.27 20.39 -2.07
CA GLU A 270 -2.33 19.51 -1.57
C GLU A 270 -2.97 18.68 -2.69
N PHE A 271 -3.11 19.25 -3.90
CA PHE A 271 -3.52 18.51 -5.09
C PHE A 271 -2.54 17.36 -5.38
N PHE A 272 -1.23 17.61 -5.45
CA PHE A 272 -0.24 16.57 -5.73
C PHE A 272 -0.20 15.50 -4.64
N LYS A 273 -0.34 15.88 -3.36
CA LYS A 273 -0.47 14.89 -2.27
C LYS A 273 -1.64 13.94 -2.51
N LYS A 274 -2.81 14.46 -2.87
CA LYS A 274 -4.00 13.65 -3.18
C LYS A 274 -3.78 12.77 -4.40
N ALA A 275 -3.20 13.32 -5.48
CA ALA A 275 -2.90 12.57 -6.68
C ALA A 275 -1.96 11.39 -6.39
N PHE A 276 -0.86 11.59 -5.67
CA PHE A 276 0.07 10.51 -5.32
C PHE A 276 -0.50 9.49 -4.32
N ILE A 277 -1.43 9.89 -3.44
CA ILE A 277 -2.18 8.93 -2.61
C ILE A 277 -3.06 8.04 -3.48
N ALA A 278 -3.74 8.60 -4.48
CA ALA A 278 -4.59 7.84 -5.39
C ALA A 278 -3.76 6.92 -6.30
N VAL A 279 -2.66 7.42 -6.86
CA VAL A 279 -1.68 6.62 -7.63
C VAL A 279 -1.12 5.48 -6.80
N GLU A 280 -0.79 5.71 -5.52
CA GLU A 280 -0.33 4.62 -4.67
C GLU A 280 -1.41 3.55 -4.51
N ALA A 281 -2.65 3.96 -4.26
CA ALA A 281 -3.77 3.06 -3.99
C ALA A 281 -4.20 2.24 -5.21
N ASP A 282 -4.21 2.86 -6.39
CA ASP A 282 -4.84 2.30 -7.59
C ASP A 282 -3.85 1.87 -8.69
N ILE A 283 -2.57 2.25 -8.58
CA ILE A 283 -1.50 1.78 -9.46
C ILE A 283 -0.48 0.97 -8.67
N VAL A 284 0.23 1.59 -7.72
CA VAL A 284 1.40 0.98 -7.06
C VAL A 284 1.02 -0.29 -6.28
N ARG A 285 -0.03 -0.24 -5.46
CA ARG A 285 -0.44 -1.37 -4.63
C ARG A 285 -0.93 -2.57 -5.47
N PRO A 286 -1.82 -2.38 -6.47
CA PRO A 286 -2.14 -3.42 -7.45
C PRO A 286 -0.91 -3.99 -8.17
N LEU A 287 0.01 -3.15 -8.65
CA LEU A 287 1.22 -3.62 -9.33
C LEU A 287 2.11 -4.47 -8.40
N ALA A 288 2.26 -4.08 -7.13
CA ALA A 288 3.00 -4.86 -6.14
C ALA A 288 2.36 -6.22 -5.82
N GLN A 289 1.07 -6.39 -6.14
CA GLN A 289 0.29 -7.61 -5.97
C GLN A 289 0.35 -8.55 -7.19
N ILE A 290 0.95 -8.11 -8.30
CA ILE A 290 1.23 -8.96 -9.47
C ILE A 290 2.57 -9.68 -9.26
N ARG A 291 2.56 -11.00 -9.42
CA ARG A 291 3.72 -11.85 -9.15
C ARG A 291 4.82 -11.71 -10.21
N ALA A 292 6.07 -11.86 -9.81
CA ALA A 292 7.21 -11.75 -10.71
C ALA A 292 7.22 -12.82 -11.82
N ALA A 293 6.62 -13.99 -11.57
CA ALA A 293 6.60 -15.11 -12.51
C ALA A 293 5.84 -14.83 -13.82
N VAL A 294 4.93 -13.84 -13.84
CA VAL A 294 4.22 -13.42 -15.07
C VAL A 294 4.90 -12.25 -15.78
N GLU A 295 5.93 -11.66 -15.17
CA GLU A 295 6.60 -10.45 -15.64
C GLU A 295 7.92 -10.78 -16.36
N SER A 296 8.17 -10.04 -17.45
CA SER A 296 9.51 -9.94 -18.03
C SER A 296 10.46 -9.11 -17.15
N ASP A 297 11.76 -9.19 -17.37
CA ASP A 297 12.74 -8.35 -16.67
C ASP A 297 12.51 -6.86 -16.93
N LYS A 298 12.10 -6.51 -18.16
CA LYS A 298 11.69 -5.15 -18.52
C LYS A 298 10.52 -4.71 -17.66
N GLN A 299 9.45 -5.50 -17.56
CA GLN A 299 8.28 -5.18 -16.73
C GLN A 299 8.64 -5.06 -15.24
N ARG A 300 9.51 -5.92 -14.71
CA ARG A 300 10.00 -5.80 -13.32
C ARG A 300 10.75 -4.49 -13.08
N ASN A 301 11.54 -4.04 -14.06
CA ASN A 301 12.24 -2.76 -13.97
C ASN A 301 11.27 -1.57 -14.07
N LEU A 302 10.31 -1.60 -15.00
CA LEU A 302 9.26 -0.59 -15.11
C LEU A 302 8.43 -0.49 -13.81
N LYS A 303 8.02 -1.64 -13.25
CA LYS A 303 7.33 -1.72 -11.95
C LYS A 303 8.14 -1.05 -10.84
N LYS A 304 9.43 -1.35 -10.73
CA LYS A 304 10.33 -0.70 -9.75
C LYS A 304 10.38 0.82 -9.96
N THR A 305 10.48 1.28 -11.21
CA THR A 305 10.49 2.72 -11.54
C THR A 305 9.20 3.41 -11.08
N ILE A 306 8.03 2.82 -11.35
CA ILE A 306 6.73 3.36 -10.92
C ILE A 306 6.65 3.48 -9.39
N ILE A 307 7.00 2.39 -8.69
CA ILE A 307 6.96 2.33 -7.22
C ILE A 307 7.91 3.37 -6.61
N ASN A 308 9.13 3.46 -7.13
CA ASN A 308 10.14 4.40 -6.64
C ASN A 308 9.73 5.86 -6.89
N ALA A 309 9.21 6.18 -8.08
CA ALA A 309 8.75 7.52 -8.43
C ALA A 309 7.61 7.98 -7.49
N CYS A 310 6.65 7.11 -7.23
CA CYS A 310 5.55 7.40 -6.30
C CYS A 310 6.07 7.58 -4.86
N THR A 311 6.94 6.68 -4.40
CA THR A 311 7.51 6.72 -3.05
C THR A 311 8.36 7.98 -2.82
N GLU A 312 9.21 8.32 -3.78
CA GLU A 312 10.03 9.53 -3.79
C GLU A 312 9.15 10.78 -3.62
N MET A 313 8.12 10.93 -4.46
CA MET A 313 7.28 12.13 -4.39
C MET A 313 6.39 12.19 -3.17
N LYS A 314 5.88 11.05 -2.68
CA LYS A 314 5.19 11.02 -1.39
C LYS A 314 6.11 11.45 -0.24
N ALA A 315 7.40 11.13 -0.28
CA ALA A 315 8.37 11.60 0.71
C ALA A 315 8.66 13.09 0.55
N ASN A 316 8.84 13.56 -0.69
CA ASN A 316 9.13 14.97 -1.00
C ASN A 316 7.96 15.92 -0.69
N LEU A 317 6.73 15.43 -0.69
CA LEU A 317 5.54 16.23 -0.37
C LEU A 317 5.19 16.25 1.12
N LYS A 318 5.94 15.56 2.00
CA LYS A 318 5.68 15.61 3.44
C LYS A 318 5.92 17.01 4.00
N PRO A 319 5.13 17.47 5.00
CA PRO A 319 5.32 18.78 5.61
C PRO A 319 6.74 19.00 6.16
N GLU A 320 7.37 17.95 6.69
CA GLU A 320 8.69 17.97 7.32
C GLU A 320 9.87 17.77 6.34
N VAL A 321 9.61 17.71 5.03
CA VAL A 321 10.66 17.52 4.03
C VAL A 321 11.71 18.63 4.12
N ASP A 322 12.97 18.26 3.98
CA ASP A 322 14.08 19.21 3.89
C ASP A 322 14.14 19.79 2.47
N LEU A 323 13.63 21.03 2.32
CA LEU A 323 13.60 21.77 1.07
C LEU A 323 15.00 22.07 0.53
N GLN A 324 16.05 22.01 1.36
CA GLN A 324 17.42 22.22 0.90
C GLN A 324 17.97 21.05 0.09
N LYS A 325 17.30 19.89 0.12
CA LYS A 325 17.67 18.70 -0.66
C LYS A 325 16.87 18.56 -1.96
N ILE A 326 15.78 19.31 -2.11
CA ILE A 326 14.90 19.20 -3.27
C ILE A 326 15.39 20.13 -4.37
N ARG A 327 15.71 19.59 -5.54
CA ARG A 327 16.23 20.36 -6.67
C ARG A 327 15.67 19.80 -7.98
N PHE A 328 14.97 20.62 -8.74
CA PHE A 328 14.56 20.31 -10.10
C PHE A 328 15.39 21.13 -11.08
N LYS A 329 16.23 20.46 -11.89
CA LYS A 329 17.27 21.12 -12.69
C LYS A 329 16.70 22.17 -13.64
N ASP A 330 15.56 21.86 -14.27
CA ASP A 330 14.95 22.71 -15.30
C ASP A 330 14.36 24.00 -14.74
N TRP A 331 14.22 24.13 -13.43
CA TRP A 331 13.71 25.34 -12.78
C TRP A 331 14.78 26.17 -12.07
N GLY A 332 16.03 25.68 -12.01
CA GLY A 332 17.12 26.40 -11.34
C GLY A 332 17.45 27.75 -11.97
N HIS A 333 17.36 27.84 -13.31
CA HIS A 333 17.68 29.06 -14.04
C HIS A 333 16.60 30.16 -13.95
N LYS A 334 15.41 29.84 -13.41
CA LYS A 334 14.29 30.79 -13.28
C LYS A 334 14.44 31.75 -12.09
N MET A 335 15.53 31.64 -11.32
CA MET A 335 15.84 32.50 -10.19
C MET A 335 17.32 32.88 -10.16
N VAL A 336 17.65 33.93 -9.40
CA VAL A 336 19.03 34.35 -9.18
C VAL A 336 19.69 33.47 -8.12
N GLN A 337 20.98 33.15 -8.28
CA GLN A 337 21.74 32.25 -7.40
C GLN A 337 21.62 32.58 -5.90
N ARG A 338 21.61 33.86 -5.53
CA ARG A 338 21.45 34.33 -4.13
C ARG A 338 20.10 33.93 -3.49
N GLU A 339 19.11 33.59 -4.30
CA GLU A 339 17.74 33.27 -3.88
C GLU A 339 17.50 31.76 -3.79
N HIS A 340 18.50 30.94 -4.16
CA HIS A 340 18.38 29.48 -4.19
C HIS A 340 18.08 28.89 -2.82
N GLY A 341 18.71 29.42 -1.76
CA GLY A 341 18.47 28.96 -0.39
C GLY A 341 17.03 29.16 0.07
N LEU A 342 16.36 30.19 -0.46
CA LEU A 342 15.00 30.53 -0.07
C LEU A 342 13.95 29.82 -0.93
N PHE A 343 14.15 29.77 -2.25
CA PHE A 343 13.09 29.37 -3.18
C PHE A 343 13.30 28.04 -3.89
N TYR A 344 14.53 27.56 -4.05
CA TYR A 344 14.78 26.49 -5.02
C TYR A 344 14.03 25.19 -4.66
N GLY A 345 14.06 24.78 -3.40
CA GLY A 345 13.28 23.64 -2.93
C GLY A 345 11.78 23.83 -3.12
N LEU A 346 11.25 25.00 -2.78
CA LEU A 346 9.81 25.29 -2.87
C LEU A 346 9.32 25.21 -4.31
N ILE A 347 9.94 25.96 -5.23
CA ILE A 347 9.43 26.04 -6.60
C ILE A 347 9.72 24.76 -7.39
N SER A 348 10.64 23.91 -6.93
CA SER A 348 10.91 22.61 -7.54
C SER A 348 9.80 21.59 -7.30
N LEU A 349 9.02 21.71 -6.21
CA LEU A 349 8.07 20.67 -5.81
C LEU A 349 6.96 20.42 -6.84
N VAL A 350 6.36 21.49 -7.37
CA VAL A 350 5.26 21.42 -8.36
C VAL A 350 5.72 20.78 -9.69
N PRO A 351 6.74 21.31 -10.39
CA PRO A 351 7.18 20.74 -11.67
C PRO A 351 7.75 19.33 -11.51
N MET A 352 8.49 19.05 -10.42
CA MET A 352 8.98 17.69 -10.13
C MET A 352 7.82 16.71 -9.91
N SER A 353 6.73 17.15 -9.26
CA SER A 353 5.55 16.31 -9.05
C SER A 353 4.85 15.97 -10.37
N LEU A 354 4.72 16.95 -11.29
CA LEU A 354 4.15 16.72 -12.61
C LEU A 354 5.03 15.79 -13.47
N ASP A 355 6.35 16.00 -13.47
CA ASP A 355 7.30 15.12 -14.18
C ASP A 355 7.15 13.66 -13.72
N ARG A 356 7.06 13.45 -12.40
CA ARG A 356 6.91 12.12 -11.82
C ARG A 356 5.54 11.50 -12.09
N LEU A 357 4.45 12.28 -12.04
CA LEU A 357 3.12 11.78 -12.46
C LEU A 357 3.11 11.35 -13.93
N SER A 358 3.72 12.16 -14.81
CA SER A 358 3.81 11.87 -16.24
C SER A 358 4.67 10.62 -16.50
N THR A 359 5.79 10.50 -15.78
CA THR A 359 6.66 9.31 -15.83
C THR A 359 5.88 8.06 -15.41
N ILE A 360 5.12 8.13 -14.31
CA ILE A 360 4.31 7.00 -13.84
C ILE A 360 3.29 6.59 -14.89
N ASP A 361 2.59 7.54 -15.52
CA ASP A 361 1.59 7.25 -16.54
C ASP A 361 2.19 6.51 -17.75
N VAL A 362 3.25 7.08 -18.35
CA VAL A 362 3.93 6.48 -19.51
C VAL A 362 4.53 5.11 -19.17
N THR A 363 5.19 5.00 -18.02
CA THR A 363 5.81 3.74 -17.57
C THR A 363 4.75 2.68 -17.27
N THR A 364 3.57 3.09 -16.78
CA THR A 364 2.45 2.18 -16.52
C THR A 364 1.84 1.67 -17.83
N ASP A 365 1.65 2.54 -18.82
CA ASP A 365 1.18 2.14 -20.14
C ASP A 365 2.14 1.14 -20.80
N GLU A 366 3.45 1.42 -20.76
CA GLU A 366 4.48 0.53 -21.28
C GLU A 366 4.51 -0.82 -20.55
N TYR A 367 4.40 -0.81 -19.22
CA TYR A 367 4.34 -2.03 -18.41
C TYR A 367 3.15 -2.93 -18.80
N LEU A 368 1.99 -2.32 -19.03
CA LEU A 368 0.76 -3.03 -19.37
C LEU A 368 0.72 -3.51 -20.83
N ALA A 369 1.30 -2.74 -21.75
CA ALA A 369 1.34 -3.08 -23.18
C ALA A 369 2.09 -4.39 -23.45
N ASP A 370 3.06 -4.74 -22.59
CA ASP A 370 3.86 -5.96 -22.68
C ASP A 370 3.13 -7.23 -22.16
N PHE A 371 1.84 -7.13 -21.78
CA PHE A 371 0.97 -8.28 -21.48
C PHE A 371 0.03 -8.60 -22.65
N PRO A 372 0.23 -9.72 -23.36
CA PRO A 372 -0.68 -10.14 -24.44
C PRO A 372 -2.12 -10.32 -23.98
N ASP A 373 -2.31 -10.83 -22.76
CA ASP A 373 -3.62 -11.11 -22.14
C ASP A 373 -4.45 -9.83 -21.89
N LEU A 374 -3.86 -8.64 -22.00
CA LEU A 374 -4.56 -7.35 -21.83
C LEU A 374 -4.88 -6.67 -23.16
N VAL A 375 -4.37 -7.16 -24.29
CA VAL A 375 -4.53 -6.50 -25.61
C VAL A 375 -5.81 -6.94 -26.32
N SER A 376 -6.42 -8.05 -25.89
CA SER A 376 -7.68 -8.61 -26.42
C SER A 376 -8.93 -7.88 -25.97
#